data_AF-A0A7J2L5C6-F1
#
_entry.id   AF-A0A7J2L5C6-F1
#
_cell.length_a   1.000
_cell.length_b   1.000
_cell.length_c   1.000
_cell.angle_alpha   90.00
_cell.angle_beta   90.00
_cell.angle_gamma   90.00
#
_symmetry.space_group_name_H-M   'P 1'
#
loop_
_entity.id
_entity.type
_entity.pdbx_description
1 polymer ?
#
loop_
_entity_poly.entity_id
_entity_poly.type
_entity_poly.pdbx_seq_one_letter_code
_entity_poly.pdbx_strand_id
1 'polypeptide(L)'
;MVVARVYKTARRGLYINASLRRLSQKEAQAKLMYWRKLNRSLHLARIIAEELGLELTEVIENILSPLAEYYETPFDALEDALIRGKKVLEECGLPEEYVDRVYEIARDNILIRKMKMKFVVEIGTLAPDGIIRIKNAIMEAAKQFKDLAIKYESAPRYLVWVEGFERSTIKKRFSDFVSRLEEILLSMPDSEKYKTYVRAAE
;
A
#
# COMPACT_ATOMS: atom_id res chain seq x y z
N MET A 1 -1.63 -0.94 27.73
CA MET A 1 -1.80 0.50 27.43
C MET A 1 -3.29 0.79 27.39
N VAL A 2 -3.74 1.88 28.02
CA VAL A 2 -5.17 2.22 28.12
C VAL A 2 -5.39 3.60 27.50
N VAL A 3 -6.50 3.78 26.79
CA VAL A 3 -6.88 5.07 26.19
C VAL A 3 -7.99 5.70 27.04
N ALA A 4 -7.79 6.93 27.48
CA ALA A 4 -8.75 7.70 28.26
C ALA A 4 -9.01 9.07 27.62
N ARG A 5 -10.25 9.56 27.70
CA ARG A 5 -10.61 10.89 27.21
C ARG A 5 -10.49 11.87 28.36
N VAL A 6 -9.59 12.84 28.21
CA VAL A 6 -9.47 13.98 29.12
C VAL A 6 -10.71 14.85 28.97
N TYR A 7 -11.36 15.20 30.08
CA TYR A 7 -12.56 16.04 30.07
C TYR A 7 -12.46 17.26 30.99
N LYS A 8 -11.48 17.32 31.89
CA LYS A 8 -11.23 18.49 32.72
C LYS A 8 -9.75 18.57 33.10
N THR A 9 -9.16 19.72 32.84
CA THR A 9 -7.84 20.11 33.36
C THR A 9 -8.02 21.17 34.44
N ALA A 10 -7.36 21.03 35.59
CA ALA A 10 -7.40 22.00 36.68
C ALA A 10 -6.00 22.45 37.09
N ARG A 11 -5.90 23.61 37.76
CA ARG A 11 -4.63 24.25 38.18
C ARG A 11 -3.60 24.35 37.06
N ARG A 12 -3.96 24.99 35.93
CA ARG A 12 -3.07 25.16 34.77
C ARG A 12 -2.43 23.85 34.27
N GLY A 13 -3.14 22.72 34.39
CA GLY A 13 -2.69 21.42 33.88
C GLY A 13 -2.10 20.46 34.94
N LEU A 14 -1.97 20.88 36.20
CA LEU A 14 -1.44 20.01 37.27
C LEU A 14 -2.33 18.79 37.55
N TYR A 15 -3.64 18.94 37.41
CA TYR A 15 -4.60 17.85 37.57
C TYR A 15 -5.34 17.60 36.26
N ILE A 16 -5.30 16.35 35.80
CA ILE A 16 -5.96 15.89 34.59
C ILE A 16 -6.99 14.84 34.98
N ASN A 17 -8.27 15.16 34.82
CA ASN A 17 -9.36 14.19 34.97
C ASN A 17 -9.66 13.57 33.60
N ALA A 18 -9.54 12.25 33.52
CA ALA A 18 -9.83 11.47 32.33
C ALA A 18 -10.86 10.38 32.62
N SER A 19 -11.62 10.00 31.61
CA SER A 19 -12.64 8.94 31.72
C SER A 19 -12.45 7.90 30.63
N LEU A 20 -12.57 6.63 31.02
CA LEU A 20 -12.58 5.48 30.11
C LEU A 20 -13.95 5.24 29.48
N ARG A 21 -15.04 5.75 30.09
CA ARG A 21 -16.42 5.53 29.61
C ARG A 21 -16.85 6.55 28.56
N ARG A 22 -16.13 7.68 28.45
CA ARG A 22 -16.47 8.80 27.53
C ARG A 22 -15.94 8.63 26.11
N LEU A 23 -15.53 7.43 25.74
CA LEU A 23 -14.95 7.10 24.44
C LEU A 23 -15.54 5.80 23.92
N SER A 24 -15.87 5.78 22.63
CA SER A 24 -16.29 4.57 21.92
C SER A 24 -15.11 3.64 21.67
N GLN A 25 -15.40 2.34 21.43
CA GLN A 25 -14.35 1.39 21.07
C GLN A 25 -13.61 1.78 19.79
N LYS A 26 -14.31 2.36 18.80
CA LYS A 26 -13.71 2.82 17.54
C LYS A 26 -12.70 3.95 17.78
N GLU A 27 -13.05 4.93 18.60
CA GLU A 27 -12.15 6.04 18.97
C GLU A 27 -10.94 5.55 19.75
N ALA A 28 -11.15 4.63 20.71
CA ALA A 28 -10.07 4.01 21.46
C ALA A 28 -9.07 3.29 20.54
N GLN A 29 -9.56 2.50 19.60
CA GLN A 29 -8.72 1.80 18.63
C GLN A 29 -7.98 2.76 17.71
N ALA A 30 -8.64 3.79 17.19
CA ALA A 30 -8.01 4.80 16.34
C ALA A 30 -6.88 5.53 17.09
N LYS A 31 -7.12 5.96 18.34
CA LYS A 31 -6.09 6.63 19.15
C LYS A 31 -4.94 5.71 19.50
N LEU A 32 -5.21 4.42 19.74
CA LEU A 32 -4.18 3.41 19.98
C LEU A 32 -3.28 3.23 18.75
N MET A 33 -3.87 3.18 17.55
CA MET A 33 -3.11 3.09 16.28
C MET A 33 -2.26 4.33 16.05
N TYR A 34 -2.84 5.52 16.23
CA TYR A 34 -2.12 6.79 16.17
C TYR A 34 -0.91 6.81 17.12
N TRP A 35 -1.10 6.41 18.38
CA TRP A 35 -0.01 6.34 19.35
C TRP A 35 1.09 5.34 18.96
N ARG A 36 0.71 4.18 18.41
CA ARG A 36 1.69 3.21 17.89
C ARG A 36 2.50 3.79 16.72
N LYS A 37 1.88 4.55 15.83
CA LYS A 37 2.57 5.23 14.72
C LYS A 37 3.52 6.32 15.23
N LEU A 38 3.10 7.12 16.21
CA LEU A 38 3.99 8.10 16.85
C LEU A 38 5.21 7.46 17.52
N ASN A 39 5.02 6.38 18.29
CA ASN A 39 6.16 5.69 18.91
C ASN A 39 7.12 5.11 17.87
N ARG A 40 6.60 4.60 16.75
CA ARG A 40 7.45 4.15 15.64
C ARG A 40 8.18 5.32 14.98
N SER A 41 7.54 6.47 14.83
CA SER A 41 8.17 7.70 14.36
C SER A 41 9.34 8.10 15.27
N LEU A 42 9.11 8.11 16.59
CA LEU A 42 10.13 8.46 17.57
C LEU A 42 11.28 7.44 17.59
N HIS A 43 10.99 6.16 17.42
CA HIS A 43 12.03 5.14 17.31
C HIS A 43 12.90 5.34 16.07
N LEU A 44 12.28 5.60 14.91
CA LEU A 44 13.00 5.93 13.68
C LEU A 44 13.84 7.21 13.84
N ALA A 45 13.32 8.22 14.51
CA ALA A 45 14.07 9.45 14.77
C ALA A 45 15.34 9.22 15.57
N ARG A 46 15.35 8.25 16.49
CA ARG A 46 16.57 7.85 17.21
C ARG A 46 17.60 7.22 16.28
N ILE A 47 17.15 6.34 15.38
CA ILE A 47 18.03 5.72 14.38
C ILE A 47 18.60 6.78 13.44
N ILE A 48 17.76 7.71 12.97
CA ILE A 48 18.18 8.85 12.13
C ILE A 48 19.20 9.73 12.86
N ALA A 49 18.95 10.04 14.14
CA ALA A 49 19.87 10.81 14.96
C ALA A 49 21.24 10.12 15.09
N GLU A 50 21.26 8.82 15.35
CA GLU A 50 22.49 8.02 15.45
C GLU A 50 23.25 7.96 14.11
N GLU A 51 22.56 7.77 12.99
CA GLU A 51 23.20 7.67 11.67
C GLU A 51 23.71 9.01 11.13
N LEU A 52 23.00 10.11 11.40
CA LEU A 52 23.37 11.45 10.94
C LEU A 52 24.25 12.20 11.95
N GLY A 53 24.45 11.66 13.16
CA GLY A 53 25.17 12.33 14.23
C GLY A 53 24.49 13.59 14.75
N LEU A 54 23.15 13.64 14.69
CA LEU A 54 22.32 14.76 15.13
C LEU A 54 21.75 14.52 16.52
N GLU A 55 21.35 15.60 17.21
CA GLU A 55 20.54 15.46 18.42
C GLU A 55 19.11 15.03 18.08
N LEU A 56 18.48 14.25 18.98
CA LEU A 56 17.10 13.79 18.76
C LEU A 56 16.11 14.96 18.60
N THR A 57 16.34 16.07 19.30
CA THR A 57 15.53 17.29 19.17
C THR A 57 15.63 17.89 17.78
N GLU A 58 16.84 17.97 17.20
CA GLU A 58 17.06 18.47 15.85
C GLU A 58 16.37 17.60 14.80
N VAL A 59 16.41 16.27 14.96
CA VAL A 59 15.67 15.35 14.08
C VAL A 59 14.15 15.56 14.22
N ILE A 60 13.66 15.79 15.43
CA ILE A 60 12.23 16.06 15.64
C ILE A 60 11.83 17.36 14.94
N GLU A 61 12.60 18.43 15.10
CA GLU A 61 12.27 19.76 14.58
C GLU A 61 12.46 19.85 13.06
N ASN A 62 13.58 19.37 12.54
CA ASN A 62 13.97 19.56 11.13
C ASN A 62 13.47 18.43 10.20
N ILE A 63 13.18 17.24 10.74
CA ILE A 63 12.81 16.07 9.93
C ILE A 63 11.37 15.64 10.24
N LEU A 64 11.03 15.35 11.49
CA LEU A 64 9.69 14.82 11.80
C LEU A 64 8.59 15.89 11.76
N SER A 65 8.87 17.12 12.22
CA SER A 65 7.87 18.19 12.28
C SER A 65 7.32 18.55 10.91
N PRO A 66 8.14 18.77 9.85
CA PRO A 66 7.63 19.00 8.50
C PRO A 66 6.71 17.87 8.02
N LEU A 67 7.08 16.61 8.26
CA LEU A 67 6.25 15.46 7.87
C LEU A 67 4.88 15.43 8.60
N ALA A 68 4.85 15.85 9.88
CA ALA A 68 3.64 15.91 10.69
C ALA A 68 2.70 17.08 10.32
N GLU A 69 3.17 18.07 9.56
CA GLU A 69 2.31 19.14 9.06
C GLU A 69 1.44 18.67 7.89
N TYR A 70 1.96 17.75 7.08
CA TYR A 70 1.27 17.20 5.91
C TYR A 70 0.49 15.91 6.22
N TYR A 71 0.95 15.12 7.20
CA TYR A 71 0.36 13.84 7.56
C TYR A 71 -0.07 13.78 9.03
N GLU A 72 -0.99 12.87 9.38
CA GLU A 72 -1.41 12.68 10.78
C GLU A 72 -0.23 12.30 11.70
N THR A 73 0.70 11.50 11.20
CA THR A 73 1.96 11.18 11.88
C THR A 73 3.13 11.16 10.89
N PRO A 74 4.37 11.44 11.34
CA PRO A 74 5.54 11.33 10.48
C PRO A 74 5.73 9.94 9.87
N PHE A 75 5.34 8.89 10.61
CA PHE A 75 5.35 7.52 10.10
C PHE A 75 4.49 7.34 8.84
N ASP A 76 3.36 8.04 8.74
CA ASP A 76 2.50 7.97 7.57
C ASP A 76 3.17 8.58 6.33
N ALA A 77 3.88 9.69 6.51
CA ALA A 77 4.65 10.32 5.44
C ALA A 77 5.78 9.39 4.94
N LEU A 78 6.47 8.72 5.85
CA LEU A 78 7.51 7.75 5.51
C LEU A 78 6.93 6.52 4.79
N GLU A 79 5.79 5.98 5.23
CA GLU A 79 5.10 4.91 4.53
C GLU A 79 4.71 5.32 3.10
N ASP A 80 4.18 6.54 2.92
CA ASP A 80 3.76 7.03 1.60
C ASP A 80 4.96 7.30 0.69
N ALA A 81 6.06 7.87 1.23
CA ALA A 81 7.30 8.04 0.49
C ALA A 81 7.84 6.71 -0.02
N LEU A 82 7.82 5.65 0.79
CA LEU A 82 8.27 4.33 0.35
C LEU A 82 7.35 3.70 -0.72
N ILE A 83 6.08 4.10 -0.80
CA ILE A 83 5.13 3.65 -1.83
C ILE A 83 5.27 4.45 -3.13
N ARG A 84 5.31 5.78 -3.04
CA ARG A 84 5.22 6.71 -4.18
C ARG A 84 6.58 7.25 -4.64
N GLY A 85 7.60 7.12 -3.80
CA GLY A 85 8.97 7.57 -4.04
C GLY A 85 9.40 8.70 -3.10
N LYS A 86 10.71 8.95 -3.06
CA LYS A 86 11.34 9.93 -2.16
C LYS A 86 10.84 11.38 -2.31
N LYS A 87 10.29 11.74 -3.49
CA LYS A 87 9.74 13.08 -3.77
C LYS A 87 8.65 13.51 -2.78
N VAL A 88 7.92 12.55 -2.20
CA VAL A 88 6.93 12.85 -1.15
C VAL A 88 7.59 13.56 0.04
N LEU A 89 8.82 13.20 0.39
CA LEU A 89 9.53 13.83 1.52
C LEU A 89 9.89 15.28 1.19
N GLU A 90 10.34 15.56 -0.04
CA GLU A 90 10.61 16.92 -0.53
C GLU A 90 9.34 17.77 -0.50
N GLU A 91 8.21 17.21 -0.96
CA GLU A 91 6.90 17.88 -0.96
C GLU A 91 6.39 18.21 0.45
N CYS A 92 6.78 17.41 1.45
CA CYS A 92 6.49 17.66 2.86
C CYS A 92 7.39 18.72 3.51
N GLY A 93 8.31 19.32 2.76
CA GLY A 93 9.24 20.33 3.26
C GLY A 93 10.48 19.77 3.95
N LEU A 94 10.82 18.48 3.74
CA LEU A 94 12.09 17.94 4.21
C LEU A 94 13.24 18.54 3.37
N PRO A 95 14.29 19.12 4.01
CA PRO A 95 15.46 19.60 3.29
C PRO A 95 16.11 18.51 2.44
N GLU A 96 16.47 18.84 1.19
CA GLU A 96 17.04 17.89 0.22
C GLU A 96 18.25 17.11 0.77
N GLU A 97 19.05 17.75 1.64
CA GLU A 97 20.20 17.12 2.31
C GLU A 97 19.84 15.88 3.14
N TYR A 98 18.61 15.81 3.68
CA TYR A 98 18.13 14.68 4.49
C TYR A 98 17.32 13.66 3.68
N VAL A 99 16.77 14.03 2.53
CA VAL A 99 15.78 13.22 1.79
C VAL A 99 16.30 11.82 1.48
N ASP A 100 17.48 11.72 0.89
CA ASP A 100 18.02 10.42 0.48
C ASP A 100 18.33 9.53 1.69
N ARG A 101 18.93 10.10 2.74
CA ARG A 101 19.28 9.35 3.96
C ARG A 101 18.05 8.90 4.74
N VAL A 102 17.08 9.79 4.93
CA VAL A 102 15.83 9.46 5.62
C VAL A 102 15.06 8.40 4.84
N TYR A 103 15.06 8.48 3.51
CA TYR A 103 14.41 7.48 2.66
C TYR A 103 15.08 6.10 2.77
N GLU A 104 16.42 6.04 2.78
CA GLU A 104 17.18 4.79 2.98
C GLU A 104 16.88 4.17 4.35
N ILE A 105 16.96 4.96 5.43
CA ILE A 105 16.69 4.49 6.79
C ILE A 105 15.25 3.99 6.91
N ALA A 106 14.30 4.72 6.35
CA ALA A 106 12.90 4.30 6.33
C ALA A 106 12.73 2.97 5.58
N ARG A 107 13.41 2.79 4.43
CA ARG A 107 13.33 1.57 3.63
C ARG A 107 13.83 0.34 4.39
N ASP A 108 14.90 0.50 5.17
CA ASP A 108 15.52 -0.60 5.90
C ASP A 108 14.74 -0.97 7.17
N ASN A 109 14.05 0.01 7.78
CA ASN A 109 13.35 -0.17 9.06
C ASN A 109 11.83 -0.33 8.92
N ILE A 110 11.23 0.06 7.81
CA ILE A 110 9.78 -0.02 7.58
C ILE A 110 9.45 -1.11 6.57
N LEU A 111 8.82 -2.18 7.07
CA LEU A 111 8.25 -3.20 6.21
C LEU A 111 6.85 -2.80 5.72
N ILE A 112 6.75 -2.32 4.49
CA ILE A 112 5.43 -2.11 3.88
C ILE A 112 4.85 -3.45 3.42
N ARG A 113 3.74 -3.84 4.04
CA ARG A 113 2.99 -5.04 3.64
C ARG A 113 2.12 -4.72 2.44
N LYS A 114 2.39 -5.34 1.30
CA LYS A 114 1.47 -5.34 0.16
C LYS A 114 0.19 -6.09 0.54
N MET A 115 -0.94 -5.50 0.22
CA MET A 115 -2.21 -6.19 0.20
C MET A 115 -2.23 -7.15 -0.98
N LYS A 116 -2.83 -8.33 -0.77
CA LYS A 116 -3.01 -9.34 -1.81
C LYS A 116 -4.51 -9.55 -2.01
N MET A 117 -5.00 -9.26 -3.21
CA MET A 117 -6.41 -9.44 -3.57
C MET A 117 -6.57 -10.57 -4.58
N LYS A 118 -7.64 -11.36 -4.40
CA LYS A 118 -8.04 -12.45 -5.28
C LYS A 118 -9.08 -11.92 -6.26
N PHE A 119 -8.85 -12.18 -7.54
CA PHE A 119 -9.81 -11.95 -8.62
C PHE A 119 -10.02 -13.23 -9.42
N VAL A 120 -11.12 -13.29 -10.15
CA VAL A 120 -11.49 -14.42 -11.01
C VAL A 120 -11.66 -13.89 -12.44
N VAL A 121 -11.04 -14.58 -13.40
CA VAL A 121 -11.22 -14.32 -14.82
C VAL A 121 -11.71 -15.61 -15.48
N GLU A 122 -12.76 -15.51 -16.26
CA GLU A 122 -13.24 -16.58 -17.11
C GLU A 122 -12.64 -16.42 -18.51
N ILE A 123 -11.93 -17.43 -18.98
CA ILE A 123 -11.30 -17.48 -20.29
C ILE A 123 -11.77 -18.74 -20.99
N GLY A 124 -12.42 -18.57 -22.15
CA GLY A 124 -12.96 -19.69 -22.93
C GLY A 124 -12.73 -19.51 -24.42
N THR A 125 -12.54 -20.63 -25.12
CA THR A 125 -12.46 -20.70 -26.59
C THR A 125 -12.90 -22.09 -27.06
N LEU A 126 -13.54 -22.17 -28.21
CA LEU A 126 -13.93 -23.43 -28.87
C LEU A 126 -12.90 -23.87 -29.92
N ALA A 127 -11.73 -23.23 -29.97
CA ALA A 127 -10.66 -23.60 -30.88
C ALA A 127 -10.09 -24.99 -30.52
N PRO A 128 -9.71 -25.81 -31.51
CA PRO A 128 -9.14 -27.13 -31.27
C PRO A 128 -7.81 -27.08 -30.48
N ASP A 129 -7.08 -25.97 -30.57
CA ASP A 129 -5.84 -25.67 -29.86
C ASP A 129 -6.05 -24.73 -28.65
N GLY A 130 -7.27 -24.65 -28.11
CA GLY A 130 -7.67 -23.64 -27.13
C GLY A 130 -6.79 -23.52 -25.89
N ILE A 131 -6.33 -24.65 -25.34
CA ILE A 131 -5.44 -24.67 -24.16
C ILE A 131 -4.10 -23.96 -24.47
N ILE A 132 -3.55 -24.20 -25.66
CA ILE A 132 -2.27 -23.62 -26.09
C ILE A 132 -2.43 -22.11 -26.27
N ARG A 133 -3.53 -21.67 -26.90
CA ARG A 133 -3.85 -20.24 -27.07
C ARG A 133 -3.97 -19.52 -25.74
N ILE A 134 -4.74 -20.08 -24.79
CA ILE A 134 -4.92 -19.49 -23.47
C ILE A 134 -3.58 -19.40 -22.72
N LYS A 135 -2.80 -20.47 -22.71
CA LYS A 135 -1.49 -20.50 -22.04
C LYS A 135 -0.54 -19.44 -22.62
N ASN A 136 -0.46 -19.35 -23.94
CA ASN A 136 0.40 -18.38 -24.61
C ASN A 136 -0.05 -16.94 -24.35
N ALA A 137 -1.35 -16.66 -24.38
CA ALA A 137 -1.89 -15.34 -24.09
C ALA A 137 -1.62 -14.90 -22.65
N ILE A 138 -1.83 -15.82 -21.68
CA ILE A 138 -1.50 -15.57 -20.27
C ILE A 138 -0.01 -15.29 -20.10
N MET A 139 0.87 -16.08 -20.71
CA MET A 139 2.32 -15.89 -20.62
C MET A 139 2.76 -14.56 -21.23
N GLU A 140 2.18 -14.17 -22.36
CA GLU A 140 2.49 -12.91 -23.03
C GLU A 140 2.01 -11.71 -22.20
N ALA A 141 0.78 -11.75 -21.70
CA ALA A 141 0.26 -10.72 -20.81
C ALA A 141 1.12 -10.61 -19.53
N ALA A 142 1.47 -11.73 -18.90
CA ALA A 142 2.25 -11.74 -17.65
C ALA A 142 3.64 -11.08 -17.77
N LYS A 143 4.23 -10.97 -18.97
CA LYS A 143 5.51 -10.25 -19.18
C LYS A 143 5.45 -8.79 -18.73
N GLN A 144 4.29 -8.14 -18.89
CA GLN A 144 4.07 -6.74 -18.52
C GLN A 144 3.61 -6.59 -17.06
N PHE A 145 3.15 -7.66 -16.42
CA PHE A 145 2.55 -7.65 -15.10
C PHE A 145 3.23 -8.66 -14.15
N LYS A 146 4.47 -8.37 -13.75
CA LYS A 146 5.31 -9.26 -12.92
C LYS A 146 4.79 -9.47 -11.49
N ASP A 147 3.92 -8.59 -11.04
CA ASP A 147 3.30 -8.58 -9.71
C ASP A 147 1.96 -9.34 -9.64
N LEU A 148 1.59 -10.05 -10.72
CA LEU A 148 0.43 -10.92 -10.79
C LEU A 148 0.84 -12.39 -10.65
N ALA A 149 0.07 -13.15 -9.87
CA ALA A 149 0.18 -14.61 -9.82
C ALA A 149 -1.12 -15.24 -10.32
N ILE A 150 -1.03 -16.00 -11.41
CA ILE A 150 -2.17 -16.62 -12.07
C ILE A 150 -2.18 -18.11 -11.73
N LYS A 151 -3.33 -18.62 -11.28
CA LYS A 151 -3.54 -20.04 -11.00
C LYS A 151 -4.77 -20.54 -11.74
N TYR A 152 -4.66 -21.73 -12.31
CA TYR A 152 -5.81 -22.45 -12.83
C TYR A 152 -6.67 -22.96 -11.65
N GLU A 153 -7.97 -22.70 -11.67
CA GLU A 153 -8.93 -23.21 -10.67
C GLU A 153 -9.79 -24.31 -11.29
N SER A 154 -10.49 -24.01 -12.37
CA SER A 154 -11.24 -24.96 -13.19
C SER A 154 -11.47 -24.36 -14.58
N ALA A 155 -11.81 -25.12 -15.62
CA ALA A 155 -12.24 -24.50 -16.87
C ALA A 155 -13.69 -23.96 -16.71
N PRO A 156 -14.00 -22.71 -17.13
CA PRO A 156 -13.14 -21.68 -17.75
C PRO A 156 -12.51 -20.67 -16.76
N ARG A 157 -12.53 -20.92 -15.46
CA ARG A 157 -12.12 -20.00 -14.37
C ARG A 157 -10.62 -20.06 -14.01
N TYR A 158 -10.00 -18.88 -14.02
CA TYR A 158 -8.62 -18.65 -13.61
C TYR A 158 -8.57 -17.65 -12.46
N LEU A 159 -7.76 -17.94 -11.45
CA LEU A 159 -7.52 -17.05 -10.32
C LEU A 159 -6.35 -16.14 -10.60
N VAL A 160 -6.57 -14.84 -10.40
CA VAL A 160 -5.53 -13.83 -10.53
C VAL A 160 -5.33 -13.19 -9.16
N TRP A 161 -4.14 -13.37 -8.61
CA TRP A 161 -3.73 -12.69 -7.39
C TRP A 161 -2.94 -11.45 -7.77
N VAL A 162 -3.39 -10.29 -7.28
CA VAL A 162 -2.74 -9.01 -7.52
C VAL A 162 -2.22 -8.48 -6.18
N GLU A 163 -0.95 -8.10 -6.14
CA GLU A 163 -0.33 -7.50 -4.96
C GLU A 163 -0.16 -5.99 -5.16
N GLY A 164 -0.52 -5.19 -4.15
CA GLY A 164 -0.38 -3.74 -4.21
C GLY A 164 -0.62 -3.07 -2.86
N PHE A 165 -0.40 -1.77 -2.79
CA PHE A 165 -0.57 -1.00 -1.54
C PHE A 165 -1.98 -0.42 -1.40
N GLU A 166 -2.57 0.02 -2.51
CA GLU A 166 -3.91 0.61 -2.56
C GLU A 166 -4.90 -0.25 -3.33
N ARG A 167 -6.13 -0.38 -2.82
CA ARG A 167 -7.20 -1.17 -3.45
C ARG A 167 -7.58 -0.66 -4.84
N SER A 168 -7.61 0.65 -5.04
CA SER A 168 -7.88 1.32 -6.32
C SER A 168 -6.85 0.90 -7.37
N THR A 169 -5.56 1.02 -7.03
CA THR A 169 -4.45 0.65 -7.90
C THR A 169 -4.48 -0.83 -8.24
N ILE A 170 -4.76 -1.69 -7.26
CA ILE A 170 -4.93 -3.13 -7.47
C ILE A 170 -6.03 -3.43 -8.50
N LYS A 171 -7.23 -2.84 -8.33
CA LYS A 171 -8.36 -3.05 -9.24
C LYS A 171 -8.06 -2.56 -10.66
N LYS A 172 -7.44 -1.39 -10.78
CA LYS A 172 -7.04 -0.84 -12.08
C LYS A 172 -6.08 -1.78 -12.80
N ARG A 173 -5.06 -2.27 -12.09
CA ARG A 173 -4.05 -3.17 -12.63
C ARG A 173 -4.63 -4.52 -13.07
N PHE A 174 -5.62 -5.03 -12.32
CA PHE A 174 -6.39 -6.20 -12.74
C PHE A 174 -7.19 -5.93 -14.03
N SER A 175 -7.86 -4.77 -14.12
CA SER A 175 -8.59 -4.37 -15.33
C SER A 175 -7.67 -4.27 -16.54
N ASP A 176 -6.52 -3.60 -16.39
CA ASP A 176 -5.53 -3.43 -17.45
C ASP A 176 -5.01 -4.79 -17.94
N PHE A 177 -4.80 -5.73 -17.00
CA PHE A 177 -4.42 -7.11 -17.34
C PHE A 177 -5.51 -7.84 -18.12
N VAL A 178 -6.78 -7.73 -17.72
CA VAL A 178 -7.91 -8.37 -18.43
C VAL A 178 -8.03 -7.81 -19.85
N SER A 179 -8.00 -6.49 -20.02
CA SER A 179 -8.07 -5.84 -21.33
C SER A 179 -6.92 -6.29 -22.23
N ARG A 180 -5.69 -6.36 -21.69
CA ARG A 180 -4.54 -6.83 -22.47
C ARG A 180 -4.67 -8.30 -22.88
N LEU A 181 -5.18 -9.13 -21.98
CA LEU A 181 -5.38 -10.55 -22.26
C LEU A 181 -6.47 -10.77 -23.32
N GLU A 182 -7.53 -9.96 -23.28
CA GLU A 182 -8.57 -9.91 -24.32
C GLU A 182 -8.00 -9.47 -25.67
N GLU A 183 -7.20 -8.40 -25.73
CA GLU A 183 -6.51 -7.96 -26.96
C GLU A 183 -5.68 -9.09 -27.59
N ILE A 184 -4.86 -9.78 -26.77
CA ILE A 184 -3.98 -10.84 -27.26
C ILE A 184 -4.80 -12.01 -27.80
N LEU A 185 -5.85 -12.45 -27.09
CA LEU A 185 -6.69 -13.55 -27.53
C LEU A 185 -7.52 -13.22 -28.77
N LEU A 186 -8.01 -11.98 -28.89
CA LEU A 186 -8.76 -11.54 -30.06
C LEU A 186 -7.86 -11.32 -31.29
N SER A 187 -6.59 -10.96 -31.09
CA SER A 187 -5.60 -10.82 -32.17
C SER A 187 -5.19 -12.15 -32.82
N MET A 188 -5.54 -13.29 -32.23
CA MET A 188 -5.25 -14.60 -32.80
C MET A 188 -6.17 -14.91 -33.99
N PRO A 189 -5.68 -15.59 -35.04
CA PRO A 189 -6.49 -15.96 -36.19
C PRO A 189 -7.69 -16.83 -35.77
N ASP A 190 -8.84 -16.58 -36.39
CA ASP A 190 -10.12 -17.27 -36.12
C ASP A 190 -10.70 -17.05 -34.71
N SER A 191 -10.26 -16.04 -33.96
CA SER A 191 -10.75 -15.74 -32.60
C SER A 191 -12.28 -15.56 -32.56
N GLU A 192 -12.85 -14.82 -33.52
CA GLU A 192 -14.30 -14.60 -33.69
C GLU A 192 -15.05 -15.89 -34.06
N LYS A 193 -14.44 -16.73 -34.90
CA LYS A 193 -15.01 -18.00 -35.35
C LYS A 193 -15.16 -19.01 -34.20
N TYR A 194 -14.22 -19.00 -33.25
CA TYR A 194 -14.18 -19.94 -32.14
C TYR A 194 -14.81 -19.42 -30.83
N LYS A 195 -15.60 -18.34 -30.89
CA LYS A 195 -16.31 -17.76 -29.72
C LYS A 195 -15.36 -17.54 -28.54
N THR A 196 -14.17 -16.99 -28.80
CA THR A 196 -13.18 -16.71 -27.75
C THR A 196 -13.68 -15.55 -26.89
N TYR A 197 -13.61 -15.70 -25.57
CA TYR A 197 -14.02 -14.64 -24.64
C TYR A 197 -13.14 -14.59 -23.40
N VAL A 198 -13.06 -13.39 -22.83
CA VAL A 198 -12.47 -13.10 -21.53
C VAL A 198 -13.50 -12.31 -20.73
N ARG A 199 -13.78 -12.71 -19.49
CA ARG A 199 -14.68 -11.97 -18.60
C ARG A 199 -14.07 -11.88 -17.21
N ALA A 200 -14.06 -10.68 -16.64
CA ALA A 200 -13.87 -10.55 -15.20
C ALA A 200 -15.13 -11.07 -14.51
N ALA A 201 -14.99 -12.10 -13.68
CA ALA A 201 -16.08 -12.55 -12.82
C ALA A 201 -16.08 -11.70 -11.54
N GLU A 202 -17.26 -11.21 -11.15
CA GLU A 202 -17.48 -10.44 -9.92
C GLU A 202 -17.23 -11.27 -8.65
#